data_AF-A0A939VVM2-F1
#
_entry.id   AF-A0A939VVM2-F1
#
_cell.length_a   1.000
_cell.length_b   1.000
_cell.length_c   1.000
_cell.angle_alpha   90.00
_cell.angle_beta   90.00
_cell.angle_gamma   90.00
#
_symmetry.space_group_name_H-M   'P 1'
#
loop_
_entity.id
_entity.type
_entity.pdbx_description
1 polymer ?
#
loop_
_entity_poly.entity_id
_entity_poly.type
_entity_poly.pdbx_seq_one_letter_code
_entity_poly.pdbx_strand_id
1 'polypeptide(L)'
;MQNNYDLDLKTIQLQNERLLREISELHKMLEAPIEKSDVSKEFYTVQECAEMKGAASLSSYKANRFMLPGAGNSKYCVYILGRLAFPASEVKRWLTVDDSSYLDYARECGVTVIPEKYLRLAQKAKQKAGGQ
;
A
#
# COMPACT_ATOMS: atom_id res chain seq x y z
N MET A 1 -56.80 -37.77 -17.93
CA MET A 1 -56.01 -37.02 -16.93
C MET A 1 -54.49 -37.20 -17.09
N GLN A 2 -53.98 -37.79 -18.19
CA GLN A 2 -52.55 -38.08 -18.35
C GLN A 2 -51.68 -36.91 -18.89
N ASN A 3 -52.28 -35.91 -19.55
CA ASN A 3 -51.51 -34.82 -20.18
C ASN A 3 -51.03 -33.70 -19.24
N ASN A 4 -51.60 -33.57 -18.04
CA ASN A 4 -51.19 -32.50 -17.12
C ASN A 4 -49.86 -32.80 -16.44
N TYR A 5 -49.60 -34.08 -16.12
CA TYR A 5 -48.35 -34.48 -15.47
C TYR A 5 -47.12 -34.20 -16.32
N ASP A 6 -47.16 -34.47 -17.63
CA ASP A 6 -46.07 -34.16 -18.54
C ASP A 6 -45.83 -32.66 -18.69
N LEU A 7 -46.91 -31.86 -18.62
CA LEU A 7 -46.82 -30.40 -18.66
C LEU A 7 -46.18 -29.85 -17.37
N ASP A 8 -46.59 -30.37 -16.22
CA ASP A 8 -46.04 -30.01 -14.92
C ASP A 8 -44.56 -30.40 -14.82
N LEU A 9 -44.19 -31.58 -15.33
CA LEU A 9 -42.81 -32.06 -15.35
C LEU A 9 -41.90 -31.17 -16.21
N LYS A 10 -42.37 -30.76 -17.40
CA LYS A 10 -41.66 -29.79 -18.26
C LYS A 10 -41.51 -28.43 -17.61
N THR A 11 -42.53 -27.99 -16.87
CA THR A 11 -42.50 -26.70 -16.16
C THR A 11 -41.45 -26.73 -15.04
N ILE A 12 -41.39 -27.83 -14.27
CA ILE A 12 -40.39 -28.05 -13.23
C ILE A 12 -38.98 -28.12 -13.83
N GLN A 13 -38.79 -28.79 -14.97
CA GLN A 13 -37.51 -28.85 -15.66
C GLN A 13 -37.01 -27.46 -16.08
N LEU A 14 -37.89 -26.62 -16.65
CA LEU A 14 -37.55 -25.24 -17.02
C LEU A 14 -37.19 -24.38 -15.80
N GLN A 15 -37.88 -24.55 -14.67
CA GLN A 15 -37.56 -23.85 -13.43
C GLN A 15 -36.19 -24.26 -12.89
N ASN A 16 -35.87 -25.56 -12.93
CA ASN A 16 -34.58 -26.07 -12.47
C ASN A 16 -33.43 -25.56 -13.35
N GLU A 17 -33.59 -25.55 -14.68
CA GLU A 17 -32.57 -24.99 -15.58
C GLU A 17 -32.32 -23.50 -15.33
N ARG A 18 -33.39 -22.75 -15.04
CA ARG A 18 -33.27 -21.33 -14.70
C ARG A 18 -32.52 -21.12 -13.38
N LEU A 19 -32.88 -21.88 -12.34
CA LEU A 19 -32.20 -21.82 -11.04
C LEU A 19 -30.72 -22.21 -11.15
N LEU A 20 -30.40 -23.22 -11.95
CA LEU A 20 -29.01 -23.62 -12.22
C LEU A 20 -28.19 -22.49 -12.86
N ARG A 21 -28.79 -21.73 -13.79
CA ARG A 21 -28.12 -20.57 -14.40
C ARG A 21 -27.90 -19.46 -13.38
N GLU A 22 -28.92 -19.13 -12.59
CA GLU A 22 -28.82 -18.08 -11.55
C GLU A 22 -27.76 -18.45 -10.49
N ILE A 23 -27.69 -19.72 -10.06
CA ILE A 23 -26.65 -20.21 -9.15
C ILE A 23 -25.26 -20.14 -9.80
N SER A 24 -25.14 -20.49 -11.08
CA SER A 24 -23.85 -20.41 -11.79
C SER A 24 -23.34 -18.98 -11.91
N GLU A 25 -24.22 -18.00 -12.12
CA GLU A 25 -23.87 -16.58 -12.14
C GLU A 25 -23.44 -16.09 -10.76
N LEU A 26 -24.17 -16.45 -9.71
CA LEU A 26 -23.79 -16.13 -8.32
C LEU A 26 -22.44 -16.76 -7.94
N HIS A 27 -22.18 -17.99 -8.36
CA HIS A 27 -20.89 -18.65 -8.11
C HIS A 27 -19.75 -17.90 -8.79
N LYS A 28 -19.92 -17.47 -10.05
CA LYS A 28 -18.94 -16.65 -10.77
C LYS A 28 -18.70 -15.31 -10.09
N MET A 29 -19.73 -14.70 -9.52
CA MET A 29 -19.58 -13.44 -8.75
C MET A 29 -18.85 -13.66 -7.42
N LEU A 30 -19.03 -14.81 -6.77
CA LEU A 30 -18.34 -15.16 -5.52
C LEU A 30 -16.89 -15.61 -5.75
N GLU A 31 -16.62 -16.29 -6.85
CA GLU A 31 -15.26 -16.68 -7.27
C GLU A 31 -14.51 -15.56 -8.00
N ALA A 32 -15.22 -14.49 -8.40
CA ALA A 32 -14.56 -13.31 -8.93
C ALA A 32 -13.51 -12.87 -7.90
N PRO A 33 -12.25 -12.64 -8.32
CA PRO A 33 -11.23 -12.20 -7.40
C PRO A 33 -11.77 -10.96 -6.71
N ILE A 34 -11.81 -11.02 -5.37
CA ILE A 34 -12.06 -9.84 -4.55
C ILE A 34 -10.99 -8.85 -4.99
N GLU A 35 -11.37 -7.91 -5.85
CA GLU A 35 -10.58 -6.70 -6.07
C GLU A 35 -10.35 -6.20 -4.65
N LYS A 36 -9.10 -6.24 -4.20
CA LYS A 36 -8.73 -5.74 -2.88
C LYS A 36 -9.32 -4.35 -2.87
N SER A 37 -10.43 -4.18 -2.14
CA SER A 37 -11.06 -2.89 -1.99
C SER A 37 -9.93 -1.99 -1.57
N ASP A 38 -9.68 -0.95 -2.36
CA ASP A 38 -8.64 0.03 -2.15
C ASP A 38 -9.04 0.88 -0.93
N VAL A 39 -9.18 0.21 0.21
CA VAL A 39 -9.32 0.82 1.52
C VAL A 39 -7.94 1.40 1.74
N SER A 40 -7.78 2.64 1.27
CA SER A 40 -6.53 3.37 1.34
C SER A 40 -6.09 3.33 2.79
N LYS A 41 -5.09 2.51 3.08
CA LYS A 41 -4.64 2.27 4.43
C LYS A 41 -4.19 3.61 5.01
N GLU A 42 -4.82 4.06 6.10
CA GLU A 42 -4.52 5.39 6.65
C GLU A 42 -3.13 5.48 7.27
N PHE A 43 -2.60 4.36 7.76
CA PHE A 43 -1.30 4.27 8.41
C PHE A 43 -0.49 3.08 7.93
N TYR A 44 0.81 3.30 7.71
CA TYR A 44 1.76 2.29 7.26
C TYR A 44 2.83 2.07 8.32
N THR A 45 3.14 0.81 8.59
CA THR A 45 4.22 0.42 9.49
C THR A 45 5.58 0.61 8.84
N VAL A 46 6.66 0.62 9.63
CA VAL A 46 8.04 0.66 9.12
C VAL A 46 8.30 -0.45 8.10
N GLN A 47 7.74 -1.65 8.31
CA GLN A 47 7.91 -2.78 7.40
C GLN A 47 7.29 -2.50 6.04
N GLU A 48 6.04 -2.03 6.04
CA GLU A 48 5.33 -1.70 4.80
C GLU A 48 6.00 -0.54 4.06
N CYS A 49 6.47 0.47 4.78
CA CYS A 49 7.25 1.56 4.20
C CYS A 49 8.53 1.06 3.53
N ALA A 50 9.24 0.11 4.14
CA ALA A 50 10.44 -0.50 3.57
C ALA A 50 10.14 -1.28 2.29
N GLU A 51 9.06 -2.07 2.31
CA GLU A 51 8.56 -2.82 1.14
C GLU A 51 8.17 -1.88 -0.01
N MET A 52 7.51 -0.76 0.27
CA MET A 52 7.10 0.22 -0.74
C MET A 52 8.27 1.01 -1.33
N LYS A 53 9.28 1.38 -0.53
CA LYS A 53 10.40 2.21 -1.00
C LYS A 53 11.44 1.39 -1.76
N GLY A 54 11.70 0.15 -1.34
CA GLY A 54 12.61 -0.77 -2.02
C GLY A 54 14.10 -0.35 -2.06
N ALA A 55 14.49 0.74 -1.39
CA ALA A 55 15.83 1.31 -1.51
C ALA A 55 16.85 0.74 -0.51
N ALA A 56 16.40 0.08 0.57
CA ALA A 56 17.27 -0.50 1.60
C ALA A 56 16.64 -1.71 2.29
N SER A 57 17.44 -2.45 3.06
CA SER A 57 16.94 -3.56 3.86
C SER A 57 16.03 -3.08 5.00
N LEU A 58 15.09 -3.91 5.43
CA LEU A 58 14.23 -3.64 6.58
C LEU A 58 15.04 -3.34 7.86
N SER A 59 16.17 -4.02 8.06
CA SER A 59 17.06 -3.77 9.19
C SER A 59 17.64 -2.35 9.17
N SER A 60 17.95 -1.83 7.98
CA SER A 60 18.45 -0.46 7.80
C SER A 60 17.39 0.57 8.19
N TYR A 61 16.13 0.38 7.75
CA TYR A 61 15.02 1.26 8.13
C TYR A 61 14.72 1.21 9.63
N LYS A 62 14.75 0.03 10.26
CA LYS A 62 14.52 -0.10 11.71
C LYS A 62 15.63 0.53 12.55
N ALA A 63 16.88 0.44 12.10
CA ALA A 63 18.03 1.01 12.81
C ALA A 63 18.15 2.53 12.62
N ASN A 64 17.52 3.08 11.58
CA ASN A 64 17.77 4.45 11.16
C ASN A 64 16.50 5.28 10.97
N ARG A 65 16.17 6.05 12.01
CA ARG A 65 15.03 6.97 11.99
C ARG A 65 15.14 8.02 10.88
N PHE A 66 16.35 8.42 10.51
CA PHE A 66 16.57 9.41 9.47
C PHE A 66 16.20 8.89 8.08
N MET A 67 16.01 7.58 7.88
CA MET A 67 15.55 6.98 6.62
C MET A 67 14.04 6.76 6.56
N LEU A 68 13.31 7.06 7.64
CA LEU A 68 11.87 6.84 7.73
C LEU A 68 11.08 8.07 7.25
N PRO A 69 9.78 7.93 6.96
CA PRO A 69 8.92 9.07 6.70
C PRO A 69 9.01 10.10 7.85
N GLY A 70 9.01 11.38 7.50
CA GLY A 70 9.28 12.51 8.38
C GLY A 70 10.76 12.71 8.74
N ALA A 71 11.68 11.94 8.15
CA ALA A 71 13.12 11.95 8.46
C ALA A 71 13.41 11.78 9.96
N GLY A 72 12.54 11.06 10.68
CA GLY A 72 12.67 10.80 12.11
C GLY A 72 12.00 11.82 13.02
N ASN A 73 11.37 12.87 12.48
CA ASN A 73 10.57 13.80 13.27
C ASN A 73 9.30 13.12 13.80
N SER A 74 9.10 13.19 15.12
CA SER A 74 7.98 12.57 15.81
C SER A 74 6.60 13.08 15.38
N LYS A 75 6.50 14.31 14.83
CA LYS A 75 5.25 14.89 14.33
C LYS A 75 4.61 14.04 13.23
N TYR A 76 5.40 13.30 12.47
CA TYR A 76 4.96 12.53 11.32
C TYR A 76 4.84 11.03 11.61
N CYS A 77 4.89 10.62 12.88
CA CYS A 77 4.75 9.23 13.25
C CYS A 77 3.87 9.06 14.49
N VAL A 78 3.18 7.94 14.57
CA VAL A 78 2.34 7.56 15.70
C VAL A 78 2.61 6.11 16.07
N TYR A 79 2.33 5.74 17.32
CA TYR A 79 2.36 4.34 17.74
C TYR A 79 0.93 3.77 17.72
N ILE A 80 0.71 2.75 16.89
CA ILE A 80 -0.57 2.03 16.80
C ILE A 80 -0.30 0.60 17.27
N LEU A 81 -0.98 0.18 18.34
CA LEU A 81 -0.79 -1.14 18.96
C LEU A 81 0.71 -1.45 19.25
N GLY A 82 1.43 -0.45 19.75
CA GLY A 82 2.87 -0.58 20.06
C GLY A 82 3.80 -0.59 18.84
N ARG A 83 3.29 -0.44 17.63
CA ARG A 83 4.08 -0.39 16.39
C ARG A 83 4.19 1.03 15.88
N LEU A 84 5.40 1.45 15.51
CA LEU A 84 5.61 2.74 14.86
C LEU A 84 4.98 2.72 13.47
N ALA A 85 4.09 3.67 13.22
CA ALA A 85 3.33 3.83 12.00
C ALA A 85 3.33 5.29 11.51
N PHE A 86 3.13 5.46 10.22
CA PHE A 86 3.22 6.73 9.52
C PHE A 86 1.93 6.98 8.74
N PRO A 87 1.38 8.20 8.75
CA PRO A 87 0.17 8.53 8.01
C PRO A 87 0.42 8.42 6.50
N ALA A 88 -0.60 7.96 5.77
CA ALA A 88 -0.54 7.71 4.33
C ALA A 88 -0.05 8.92 3.52
N SER A 89 -0.48 10.12 3.89
CA SER A 89 -0.08 11.38 3.25
C SER A 89 1.44 11.58 3.31
N GLU A 90 2.03 11.33 4.47
CA GLU A 90 3.47 11.46 4.65
C GLU A 90 4.23 10.37 3.90
N VAL A 91 3.73 9.14 3.95
CA VAL A 91 4.35 8.01 3.26
C VAL A 91 4.38 8.26 1.76
N LYS A 92 3.27 8.72 1.17
CA LYS A 92 3.21 9.08 -0.25
C LYS A 92 4.21 10.18 -0.59
N ARG A 93 4.30 11.24 0.21
CA ARG A 93 5.32 12.30 0.03
C ARG A 93 6.74 11.74 0.12
N TRP A 94 7.02 10.94 1.13
CA TRP A 94 8.34 10.35 1.35
C TRP A 94 8.76 9.40 0.21
N LEU A 95 7.81 8.66 -0.38
CA LEU A 95 8.08 7.77 -1.51
C LEU A 95 8.59 8.53 -2.74
N THR A 96 8.18 9.77 -2.96
CA THR A 96 8.65 10.60 -4.09
C THR A 96 10.04 11.22 -3.86
N VAL A 97 10.57 11.19 -2.64
CA VAL A 97 11.86 11.78 -2.30
C VAL A 97 13.00 10.88 -2.77
N ASP A 98 13.91 11.41 -3.59
CA ASP A 98 15.13 10.73 -4.01
C ASP A 98 16.33 11.14 -3.15
N ASP A 99 17.48 10.52 -3.38
CA ASP A 99 18.72 10.84 -2.65
C ASP A 99 19.17 12.30 -2.83
N SER A 100 18.81 12.92 -3.96
CA SER A 100 19.23 14.28 -4.31
C SER A 100 18.41 15.36 -3.59
N SER A 101 17.11 15.11 -3.38
CA SER A 101 16.16 15.99 -2.68
C SER A 101 16.00 15.65 -1.19
N TYR A 102 16.62 14.57 -0.71
CA TYR A 102 16.45 14.09 0.66
C TYR A 102 16.76 15.13 1.76
N LEU A 103 17.80 15.94 1.57
CA LEU A 103 18.15 16.98 2.53
C LEU A 103 17.11 18.10 2.60
N ASP A 104 16.52 18.43 1.47
CA ASP A 104 15.50 19.46 1.38
C ASP A 104 14.20 18.95 2.03
N TYR A 105 13.84 17.69 1.75
CA TYR A 105 12.76 16.99 2.47
C TYR A 105 12.97 16.94 3.99
N ALA A 106 14.16 16.59 4.47
CA ALA A 106 14.45 16.55 5.91
C ALA A 106 14.30 17.94 6.56
N ARG A 107 14.72 19.00 5.86
CA ARG A 107 14.55 20.39 6.30
C ARG A 107 13.07 20.78 6.36
N GLU A 108 12.28 20.44 5.35
CA GLU A 108 10.81 20.65 5.33
C GLU A 108 10.10 19.90 6.45
N CYS A 109 10.60 18.70 6.78
CA CYS A 109 10.14 17.94 7.94
C CYS A 109 10.54 18.58 9.28
N GLY A 110 11.31 19.68 9.28
CA GLY A 110 11.74 20.37 10.50
C GLY A 110 12.92 19.70 11.21
N VAL A 111 13.66 18.82 10.53
CA VAL A 111 14.87 18.23 11.08
C VAL A 111 16.02 19.23 10.97
N THR A 112 16.51 19.68 12.12
CA THR A 112 17.56 20.72 12.20
C THR A 112 18.97 20.13 12.27
N VAL A 113 19.11 18.93 12.84
CA VAL A 113 20.39 18.23 12.98
C VAL A 113 20.43 17.05 12.01
N ILE A 114 21.21 17.20 10.94
CA ILE A 114 21.40 16.16 9.93
C ILE A 114 22.74 15.46 10.19
N PRO A 115 22.79 14.11 10.34
CA PRO A 115 24.04 13.41 10.54
C PRO A 115 24.99 13.58 9.34
N GLU A 116 26.28 13.78 9.62
CA GLU A 116 27.30 14.11 8.62
C GLU A 116 27.38 13.08 7.46
N LYS A 117 27.16 11.80 7.78
CA LYS A 117 27.08 10.72 6.78
C LYS A 117 26.09 11.05 5.65
N TYR A 118 24.93 11.61 5.97
CA TYR A 118 23.89 11.93 5.00
C TYR A 118 24.19 13.19 4.21
N LEU A 119 24.87 14.16 4.83
CA LEU A 119 25.37 15.33 4.11
C LEU A 119 26.35 14.93 3.00
N ARG A 120 27.30 14.05 3.31
CA ARG A 120 28.27 13.54 2.32
C ARG A 120 27.60 12.75 1.19
N LEU A 121 26.63 11.90 1.52
CA LEU A 121 25.90 11.10 0.53
C LEU A 121 25.08 11.98 -0.42
N ALA A 122 24.36 12.96 0.12
CA ALA A 122 23.56 13.89 -0.69
C ALA A 122 24.44 14.80 -1.57
N GLN A 123 25.58 15.28 -1.07
CA GLN A 123 26.55 16.02 -1.89
C GLN A 123 27.06 15.17 -3.07
N LYS A 124 27.38 13.90 -2.81
CA LYS A 124 27.79 12.96 -3.86
C LYS A 124 26.68 12.71 -4.88
N ALA A 125 25.42 12.63 -4.44
CA ALA A 125 24.26 12.50 -5.32
C ALA A 125 24.08 13.75 -6.20
N LYS A 126 24.18 14.95 -5.63
CA LYS A 126 24.08 16.23 -6.38
C LYS A 126 25.18 16.38 -7.42
N GLN A 127 26.42 15.98 -7.11
CA GLN A 127 27.52 15.99 -8.07
C GLN A 127 27.29 15.06 -9.26
N LYS A 128 26.65 13.91 -9.04
CA LYS A 128 26.28 12.98 -10.13
C LYS A 128 25.13 13.49 -10.99
N ALA A 129 24.18 14.23 -10.39
CA ALA A 129 23.02 14.77 -11.09
C ALA A 129 23.35 16.03 -11.92
N GLY A 130 24.31 16.85 -11.49
CA GLY A 130 24.73 18.08 -12.19
C GLY A 130 25.93 17.92 -13.13
N GLY A 131 26.36 16.70 -13.42
CA GLY A 131 27.52 16.37 -14.25
C GLY A 131 27.17 15.83 -15.64
N GLN A 132 26.02 16.22 -16.21
CA GLN A 132 25.67 16.03 -17.62
C GLN A 132 25.73 17.35 -18.37
#